data_AF-A0A954SLK9-F1
#
_entry.id   AF-A0A954SLK9-F1
#
_cell.length_a   1.000
_cell.length_b   1.000
_cell.length_c   1.000
_cell.angle_alpha   90.00
_cell.angle_beta   90.00
_cell.angle_gamma   90.00
#
_symmetry.space_group_name_H-M   'P 1'
#
loop_
_entity.id
_entity.type
_entity.pdbx_description
1 polymer ?
#
loop_
_entity_poly.entity_id
_entity_poly.type
_entity_poly.pdbx_seq_one_letter_code
_entity_poly.pdbx_strand_id
1 'polypeptide(L)'
;MVSRREFLSLSAATLATAALPAVSRLHAADPVARTGKPFFKLSLAAYSFNRQLRRSGDAQPSMTLLDFIDFCAEQNLAGTELTSYYFPEQVTDEYLMQLKDRTFRLGLDISG
;
A
#
# COMPACT_ATOMS: atom_id res chain seq x y z
N MET A 1 47.12 44.75 -11.50
CA MET A 1 46.33 44.28 -10.34
C MET A 1 45.00 43.78 -10.89
N VAL A 2 44.71 42.48 -10.82
CA VAL A 2 43.46 41.93 -11.37
C VAL A 2 42.29 42.35 -10.48
N SER A 3 41.22 42.90 -11.06
CA SER A 3 40.04 43.29 -10.29
C SER A 3 39.18 42.07 -9.90
N ARG A 4 38.45 42.15 -8.79
CA ARG A 4 37.55 41.06 -8.33
C ARG A 4 36.53 40.64 -9.40
N ARG A 5 36.08 41.60 -10.22
CA ARG A 5 35.14 41.35 -11.33
C ARG A 5 35.80 40.59 -12.47
N GLU A 6 37.01 40.96 -12.86
CA GLU A 6 37.77 40.22 -13.89
C GLU A 6 38.09 38.80 -13.42
N PHE A 7 38.45 38.63 -12.15
CA PHE A 7 38.71 37.31 -11.57
C PHE A 7 37.44 36.42 -11.61
N LEU A 8 36.28 36.96 -11.24
CA LEU A 8 35.02 36.23 -11.28
C LEU A 8 34.59 35.88 -12.72
N SER A 9 34.73 36.83 -13.66
CA SER A 9 34.41 36.60 -15.06
C SER A 9 35.32 35.56 -15.71
N LEU A 10 36.64 35.58 -15.42
CA LEU A 10 37.57 34.56 -15.90
C LEU A 10 37.30 33.19 -15.29
N SER A 11 36.95 33.13 -14.00
CA SER A 11 36.66 31.87 -13.30
C SER A 11 35.39 31.19 -13.83
N ALA A 12 34.36 31.97 -14.19
CA ALA A 12 33.15 31.43 -14.82
C ALA A 12 33.42 30.88 -16.23
N ALA A 13 34.30 31.53 -17.00
CA ALA A 13 34.68 31.11 -18.35
C ALA A 13 35.51 29.82 -18.37
N THR A 14 36.35 29.57 -17.35
CA THR A 14 37.13 28.33 -17.23
C THR A 14 36.32 27.14 -16.69
N LEU A 15 35.30 27.37 -15.86
CA LEU A 15 34.35 26.35 -15.43
C LEU A 15 33.46 25.85 -16.58
N ALA A 16 33.08 26.75 -17.50
CA ALA A 16 32.26 26.39 -18.66
C ALA A 16 33.01 25.55 -19.70
N THR A 17 34.33 25.71 -19.84
CA THR A 17 35.14 24.94 -20.81
C THR A 17 35.63 23.59 -20.25
N ALA A 18 35.83 23.47 -18.93
CA ALA A 18 36.19 22.21 -18.28
C ALA A 18 35.01 21.23 -18.15
N ALA A 19 33.76 21.70 -18.23
CA ALA A 19 32.57 20.86 -18.12
C ALA A 19 32.16 20.14 -19.42
N LEU A 20 32.81 20.46 -20.55
CA LEU A 20 32.34 20.02 -21.88
C LEU A 20 32.67 18.57 -22.30
N PRO A 21 33.67 17.82 -21.77
CA PRO A 21 33.80 16.41 -22.09
C PRO A 21 33.16 15.47 -21.04
N ALA A 22 32.58 16.02 -19.96
CA ALA A 22 32.03 15.23 -18.86
C ALA A 22 30.55 15.50 -18.58
N VAL A 23 29.77 15.85 -19.61
CA VAL A 23 28.35 15.49 -19.62
C VAL A 23 28.27 13.98 -19.88
N SER A 24 28.82 13.18 -18.96
CA SER A 24 28.33 11.83 -18.74
C SER A 24 26.84 12.00 -18.54
N ARG A 25 26.05 11.59 -19.54
CA ARG A 25 24.59 11.60 -19.42
C ARG A 25 24.30 10.90 -18.10
N LEU A 26 23.85 11.64 -17.08
CA LEU A 26 23.39 11.01 -15.85
C LEU A 26 22.24 10.10 -16.27
N HIS A 27 22.53 8.81 -16.43
CA HIS A 27 21.51 7.83 -16.75
C HIS A 27 20.79 7.58 -15.44
N ALA A 28 19.51 7.95 -15.40
CA ALA A 28 18.62 7.44 -14.38
C ALA A 28 18.70 5.91 -14.42
N ALA A 29 18.61 5.28 -13.26
CA ALA A 29 18.52 3.82 -13.20
C ALA A 29 17.35 3.35 -14.07
N ASP A 30 17.55 2.26 -14.81
CA ASP A 30 16.46 1.65 -15.56
C ASP A 30 15.33 1.23 -14.61
N PRO A 31 14.06 1.29 -15.05
CA PRO A 31 12.95 0.78 -14.26
C PRO A 31 13.20 -0.66 -13.84
N VAL A 32 12.84 -1.00 -12.60
CA VAL A 32 12.95 -2.37 -12.08
C VAL A 32 12.22 -3.32 -13.04
N ALA A 33 12.94 -4.26 -13.63
CA ALA A 33 12.37 -5.30 -14.46
C ALA A 33 11.51 -6.22 -13.58
N ARG A 34 10.18 -6.09 -13.68
CA ARG A 34 9.23 -6.94 -12.96
C ARG A 34 8.76 -8.06 -13.89
N THR A 35 8.63 -9.26 -13.34
CA THR A 35 7.99 -10.37 -14.03
C THR A 35 6.50 -10.14 -14.11
N GLY A 36 5.90 -10.37 -15.28
CA GLY A 36 4.46 -10.28 -15.48
C GLY A 36 3.94 -8.84 -15.65
N LYS A 37 2.61 -8.72 -15.70
CA LYS A 37 1.92 -7.42 -15.84
C LYS A 37 1.77 -6.76 -14.47
N PRO A 38 1.77 -5.42 -14.38
CA PRO A 38 1.36 -4.72 -13.17
C PRO A 38 0.01 -5.25 -12.68
N PHE A 39 -0.05 -5.63 -11.41
CA PHE A 39 -1.25 -6.19 -10.79
C PHE A 39 -1.46 -5.56 -9.42
N PHE A 40 -2.63 -4.98 -9.21
CA PHE A 40 -3.02 -4.34 -7.96
C PHE A 40 -4.17 -5.13 -7.35
N LYS A 41 -3.95 -5.74 -6.19
CA LYS A 41 -4.97 -6.50 -5.46
C LYS A 41 -5.90 -5.51 -4.77
N LEU A 42 -7.18 -5.55 -5.12
CA LEU A 42 -8.21 -4.79 -4.43
C LEU A 42 -8.69 -5.54 -3.19
N SER A 43 -8.85 -4.80 -2.10
CA SER A 43 -9.48 -5.26 -0.86
C SER A 43 -10.51 -4.25 -0.37
N LEU A 44 -11.37 -4.70 0.55
CA LEU A 44 -12.42 -3.88 1.17
C LEU A 44 -12.24 -3.86 2.69
N ALA A 45 -12.34 -2.66 3.25
CA ALA A 45 -12.28 -2.43 4.68
C ALA A 45 -13.64 -2.69 5.34
N ALA A 46 -13.66 -3.49 6.40
CA ALA A 46 -14.84 -3.75 7.22
C ALA A 46 -15.40 -2.46 7.83
N TYR A 47 -14.56 -1.42 8.02
CA TYR A 47 -15.02 -0.10 8.46
C TYR A 47 -16.09 0.51 7.53
N SER A 48 -16.08 0.16 6.25
CA SER A 48 -17.13 0.58 5.30
C SER A 48 -18.52 0.00 5.63
N PHE A 49 -18.59 -1.01 6.50
CA PHE A 49 -19.79 -1.70 6.95
C PHE A 49 -20.13 -1.42 8.43
N ASN A 50 -19.65 -0.30 8.99
CA ASN A 50 -19.80 0.04 10.42
C ASN A 50 -21.24 0.06 10.98
N ARG A 51 -22.27 0.12 10.12
CA ARG A 51 -23.68 0.06 10.54
C ARG A 51 -24.15 -1.37 10.74
N GLN A 52 -23.63 -2.29 9.92
CA GLN A 52 -23.96 -3.71 9.91
C GLN A 52 -23.05 -4.48 10.87
N LEU A 53 -21.75 -4.24 10.77
CA LEU A 53 -20.71 -4.65 11.70
C LEU A 53 -20.68 -3.63 12.83
N ARG A 54 -21.49 -3.85 13.86
CA ARG A 54 -21.48 -3.01 15.06
C ARG A 54 -20.28 -3.35 15.95
N ARG A 55 -19.85 -2.39 16.77
CA ARG A 55 -18.71 -2.59 17.68
C ARG A 55 -19.12 -3.52 18.82
N SER A 56 -18.15 -4.22 19.42
CA SER A 56 -18.43 -5.02 20.60
C SER A 56 -19.05 -4.17 21.71
N GLY A 57 -20.20 -4.59 22.24
CA GLY A 57 -20.98 -3.85 23.26
C GLY A 57 -22.16 -3.02 22.72
N ASP A 58 -22.28 -2.86 21.40
CA ASP A 58 -23.46 -2.26 20.76
C ASP A 58 -24.64 -3.25 20.66
N ALA A 59 -25.83 -2.76 20.25
CA ALA A 59 -26.93 -3.64 19.86
C ALA A 59 -26.50 -4.70 18.82
N GLN A 60 -27.24 -5.82 18.74
CA GLN A 60 -26.86 -6.98 17.92
C GLN A 60 -26.54 -6.57 16.46
N PRO A 61 -25.35 -6.92 15.94
CA PRO A 61 -24.97 -6.62 14.56
C PRO A 61 -25.84 -7.43 13.58
N SER A 62 -26.11 -6.86 12.41
CA SER A 62 -26.87 -7.55 11.35
C SER A 62 -25.97 -8.39 10.43
N MET A 63 -24.66 -8.37 10.66
CA MET A 63 -23.63 -9.02 9.87
C MET A 63 -22.49 -9.43 10.80
N THR A 64 -21.88 -10.58 10.55
CA THR A 64 -20.64 -11.02 11.23
C THR A 64 -19.41 -10.77 10.35
N LEU A 65 -18.20 -10.85 10.92
CA LEU A 65 -16.97 -10.80 10.11
C LEU A 65 -16.87 -11.96 9.12
N LEU A 66 -17.48 -13.12 9.40
CA LEU A 66 -17.54 -14.23 8.46
C LEU A 66 -18.44 -13.89 7.26
N ASP A 67 -19.60 -13.29 7.52
CA ASP A 67 -20.50 -12.81 6.45
C ASP A 67 -19.84 -11.72 5.61
N PHE A 68 -19.04 -10.84 6.24
CA PHE A 68 -18.29 -9.82 5.54
C PHE A 68 -17.18 -10.41 4.64
N ILE A 69 -16.50 -11.46 5.09
CA ILE A 69 -15.53 -12.22 4.28
C ILE A 69 -16.23 -12.82 3.06
N ASP A 70 -17.39 -13.45 3.25
CA ASP A 70 -18.18 -14.02 2.16
C ASP A 70 -18.60 -12.94 1.15
N PHE A 71 -19.07 -11.80 1.63
CA PHE A 71 -19.41 -10.66 0.79
C PHE A 71 -18.22 -10.21 -0.07
N CYS A 72 -17.01 -10.10 0.50
CA CYS A 72 -15.81 -9.71 -0.25
C CYS A 72 -15.50 -10.72 -1.37
N ALA A 73 -15.68 -12.02 -1.12
CA ALA A 73 -15.49 -13.06 -2.13
C ALA A 73 -16.54 -12.97 -3.25
N GLU A 74 -17.82 -12.73 -2.90
CA GLU A 74 -18.91 -12.53 -3.87
C GLU A 74 -18.65 -11.32 -4.80
N GLN A 75 -17.98 -10.29 -4.28
CA GLN A 75 -17.56 -9.13 -5.08
C GLN A 75 -16.31 -9.38 -5.94
N ASN A 76 -15.77 -10.61 -5.97
CA ASN A 76 -14.54 -10.97 -6.68
C ASN A 76 -13.32 -10.13 -6.26
N LEU A 77 -13.23 -9.77 -4.98
CA LEU A 77 -12.06 -9.08 -4.44
C LEU A 77 -10.91 -10.05 -4.19
N ALA A 78 -9.69 -9.52 -4.16
CA ALA A 78 -8.49 -10.31 -3.88
C ALA A 78 -8.14 -10.33 -2.39
N GLY A 79 -8.79 -9.50 -1.57
CA GLY A 79 -8.56 -9.49 -0.13
C GLY A 79 -9.62 -8.74 0.66
N THR A 80 -9.46 -8.78 1.98
CA THR A 80 -10.36 -8.21 2.98
C THR A 80 -9.55 -7.60 4.11
N GLU A 81 -9.97 -6.44 4.63
CA GLU A 81 -9.40 -5.81 5.82
C GLU A 81 -10.46 -5.85 6.94
N LEU A 82 -10.21 -6.66 7.97
CA LEU A 82 -11.25 -7.04 8.93
C LEU A 82 -11.55 -5.98 10.00
N THR A 83 -10.68 -4.98 10.18
CA THR A 83 -10.77 -3.91 11.18
C THR A 83 -10.98 -4.42 12.63
N SER A 84 -9.95 -4.28 13.49
CA SER A 84 -9.88 -4.96 14.80
C SER A 84 -11.07 -4.76 15.76
N TYR A 85 -11.78 -3.63 15.70
CA TYR A 85 -12.86 -3.34 16.66
C TYR A 85 -14.19 -4.07 16.38
N TYR A 86 -14.29 -4.80 15.26
CA TYR A 86 -15.45 -5.67 14.96
C TYR A 86 -15.24 -7.11 15.42
N PHE A 87 -14.06 -7.42 15.96
CA PHE A 87 -13.85 -8.68 16.64
C PHE A 87 -14.69 -8.73 17.93
N PRO A 88 -15.09 -9.93 18.36
CA PRO A 88 -15.73 -10.10 19.67
C PRO A 88 -14.80 -9.61 20.78
N GLU A 89 -15.37 -9.20 21.91
CA GLU A 89 -14.60 -8.77 23.10
C GLU A 89 -13.57 -9.82 23.53
N GLN A 90 -13.98 -11.09 23.53
CA GLN A 90 -13.09 -12.23 23.71
C GLN A 90 -12.75 -12.87 22.36
N VAL A 91 -11.53 -12.65 21.90
CA VAL A 91 -10.98 -13.36 20.73
C VAL A 91 -10.42 -14.70 21.20
N THR A 92 -10.76 -15.78 20.50
CA THR A 92 -10.22 -17.13 20.75
C THR A 92 -9.43 -17.63 19.53
N ASP A 93 -8.53 -18.58 19.76
CA ASP A 93 -7.75 -19.20 18.68
C ASP A 93 -8.67 -19.90 17.67
N GLU A 94 -9.75 -20.53 18.13
CA GLU A 94 -10.74 -21.18 17.27
C GLU A 94 -11.40 -20.17 16.33
N TYR A 95 -11.76 -18.99 16.83
CA TYR A 95 -12.35 -17.93 16.02
C TYR A 95 -11.36 -17.41 14.96
N LEU A 96 -10.10 -17.20 15.34
CA LEU A 96 -9.05 -16.80 14.41
C LEU A 96 -8.79 -17.86 13.33
N MET A 97 -8.81 -19.14 13.71
CA MET A 97 -8.67 -20.25 12.76
C MET A 97 -9.86 -20.35 11.82
N GLN A 98 -11.08 -20.07 12.29
CA GLN A 98 -12.26 -20.00 11.42
C GLN A 98 -12.15 -18.87 10.39
N LEU A 99 -11.76 -17.66 10.81
CA LEU A 99 -11.54 -16.54 9.88
C LEU A 99 -10.47 -16.89 8.85
N LYS A 100 -9.34 -17.47 9.28
CA LYS A 100 -8.24 -17.89 8.42
C LYS A 100 -8.63 -18.99 7.43
N ASP A 101 -9.35 -20.01 7.88
CA ASP A 101 -9.82 -21.10 7.00
C ASP A 101 -10.82 -20.56 5.96
N ARG A 102 -11.74 -19.68 6.38
CA ARG A 102 -12.73 -19.06 5.48
C ARG A 102 -12.05 -18.22 4.39
N THR A 103 -11.15 -17.30 4.75
CA THR A 103 -10.45 -16.47 3.76
C THR A 103 -9.58 -17.30 2.82
N PHE A 104 -8.87 -18.30 3.35
CA PHE A 104 -8.04 -19.20 2.55
C PHE A 104 -8.87 -19.96 1.50
N ARG A 105 -10.00 -20.56 1.89
CA ARG A 105 -10.87 -21.31 0.97
C ARG A 105 -11.50 -20.43 -0.11
N LEU A 106 -11.74 -19.16 0.19
CA LEU A 106 -12.32 -18.19 -0.73
C LEU A 106 -11.27 -17.46 -1.58
N GLY A 107 -9.98 -17.73 -1.37
CA GLY A 107 -8.90 -17.09 -2.11
C GLY A 107 -8.70 -15.60 -1.76
N LEU A 108 -9.12 -15.19 -0.57
CA LEU A 108 -8.95 -13.83 -0.06
C LEU A 108 -7.69 -13.71 0.78
N ASP A 109 -6.84 -12.73 0.48
CA ASP A 109 -5.78 -12.29 1.39
C ASP A 109 -6.37 -11.42 2.52
N ILE A 110 -5.80 -11.50 3.72
CA ILE A 110 -6.07 -10.51 4.77
C ILE A 110 -5.09 -9.35 4.59
N SER A 111 -5.62 -8.15 4.37
CA SER A 111 -4.85 -6.91 4.20
C SER A 111 -5.03 -5.97 5.39
N GLY A 112 -4.07 -5.05 5.57
CA GLY A 112 -4.12 -4.02 6.62
C GLY A 112 -3.18 -4.32 7.77
#